data_AF-A0AAJ4AYN2-F1
#
_entry.id   AF-A0AAJ4AYN2-F1
#
_cell.length_a   1.000
_cell.length_b   1.000
_cell.length_c   1.000
_cell.angle_alpha   90.00
_cell.angle_beta   90.00
_cell.angle_gamma   90.00
#
_symmetry.space_group_name_H-M   'P 1'
#
loop_
_entity.id
_entity.type
_entity.pdbx_description
1 polymer ?
#
loop_
_entity_poly.entity_id
_entity_poly.type
_entity_poly.pdbx_seq_one_letter_code
_entity_poly.pdbx_strand_id
1 'polypeptide(L)'
;MELREFIKSSLVDITKGVMDAGEALKDTNAIISPHNFKIDNKDPQIFGRTKDEGATYRNIDGTRVVHKVDFDIAVVVDASDKKQAGLKVAVMSLGLSGGGESTNKAASTSRIKFSVPVVMSSSKSDKD
;
A
#
# COMPACT_ATOMS: atom_id res chain seq x y z
N MET A 1 -23.54 1.34 -3.04
CA MET A 1 -22.80 0.67 -1.96
C MET A 1 -23.02 1.47 -0.70
N GLU A 2 -23.45 0.81 0.38
CA GLU A 2 -23.60 1.47 1.68
C GLU A 2 -22.23 1.72 2.34
N LEU A 3 -22.11 2.70 3.25
CA LEU A 3 -20.84 3.07 3.88
C LEU A 3 -20.14 1.86 4.54
N ARG A 4 -20.90 1.00 5.24
CA ARG A 4 -20.37 -0.21 5.89
C ARG A 4 -19.77 -1.19 4.89
N GLU A 5 -20.41 -1.35 3.73
CA GLU A 5 -19.93 -2.23 2.67
C GLU A 5 -18.66 -1.68 2.05
N PHE A 6 -18.60 -0.36 1.82
CA PHE A 6 -17.43 0.34 1.30
C PHE A 6 -16.21 0.19 2.21
N ILE A 7 -16.37 0.39 3.52
CA ILE A 7 -15.29 0.21 4.48
C ILE A 7 -14.79 -1.24 4.45
N LYS A 8 -15.70 -2.21 4.46
CA LYS A 8 -15.36 -3.63 4.43
C LYS A 8 -14.61 -4.01 3.15
N SER A 9 -15.13 -3.66 1.97
CA SER A 9 -14.49 -4.01 0.70
C SER A 9 -13.12 -3.36 0.58
N SER A 10 -13.01 -2.07 0.92
CA SER A 10 -11.74 -1.34 0.86
C SER A 10 -10.66 -1.95 1.74
N LEU A 11 -11.00 -2.30 3.00
CA LEU A 11 -10.03 -2.94 3.89
C LEU A 11 -9.60 -4.32 3.37
N VAL A 12 -10.55 -5.13 2.87
CA VAL A 12 -10.23 -6.44 2.29
C VAL A 12 -9.32 -6.31 1.08
N ASP A 13 -9.63 -5.40 0.15
CA ASP A 13 -8.88 -5.22 -1.09
C ASP A 13 -7.46 -4.69 -0.80
N ILE A 14 -7.32 -3.74 0.15
CA ILE A 14 -6.02 -3.25 0.61
C ILE A 14 -5.21 -4.39 1.21
N THR A 15 -5.79 -5.18 2.13
CA THR A 15 -5.07 -6.28 2.77
C THR A 15 -4.67 -7.35 1.76
N LYS A 16 -5.56 -7.74 0.84
CA LYS A 16 -5.23 -8.69 -0.22
C LYS A 16 -4.13 -8.17 -1.14
N GLY A 17 -4.21 -6.91 -1.58
CA GLY A 17 -3.16 -6.31 -2.40
C GLY A 17 -1.79 -6.29 -1.71
N VAL A 18 -1.76 -6.05 -0.40
CA VAL A 18 -0.52 -6.14 0.40
C VAL A 18 0.00 -7.60 0.47
N MET A 19 -0.88 -8.58 0.65
CA MET A 19 -0.52 -10.00 0.66
C MET A 19 -0.01 -10.48 -0.71
N ASP A 20 -0.71 -10.13 -1.79
CA ASP A 20 -0.37 -10.49 -3.16
C ASP A 20 0.99 -9.89 -3.56
N ALA A 21 1.27 -8.64 -3.15
CA ALA A 21 2.57 -8.02 -3.34
C ALA A 21 3.69 -8.75 -2.58
N GLY A 22 3.41 -9.23 -1.37
CA GLY A 22 4.35 -10.06 -0.60
C GLY A 22 4.66 -11.38 -1.30
N GLU A 23 3.63 -12.08 -1.78
CA GLU A 23 3.78 -13.35 -2.50
C GLU A 23 4.55 -13.17 -3.82
N ALA A 24 4.26 -12.11 -4.57
CA ALA A 24 4.94 -11.81 -5.83
C ALA A 24 6.44 -11.48 -5.67
N LEU A 25 6.87 -11.12 -4.46
CA LEU A 25 8.24 -10.74 -4.14
C LEU A 25 8.99 -11.79 -3.32
N LYS A 26 8.42 -12.99 -3.11
CA LYS A 26 9.02 -14.05 -2.28
C LYS A 26 10.40 -14.53 -2.73
N ASP A 27 10.70 -14.40 -4.01
CA ASP A 27 11.99 -14.78 -4.61
C ASP A 27 13.03 -13.64 -4.52
N THR A 28 12.69 -12.57 -3.83
CA THR A 28 13.57 -11.44 -3.53
C THR A 28 13.83 -11.38 -2.03
N ASN A 29 14.75 -10.51 -1.61
CA ASN A 29 14.87 -10.17 -0.21
C ASN A 29 13.92 -9.03 0.21
N ALA A 30 12.99 -8.54 -0.60
CA ALA A 30 12.01 -7.55 -0.14
C ALA A 30 11.05 -8.16 0.89
N ILE A 31 10.59 -7.35 1.86
CA ILE A 31 9.60 -7.79 2.85
C ILE A 31 8.46 -6.79 2.88
N ILE A 32 7.29 -7.25 2.47
CA ILE A 32 6.05 -6.47 2.55
C ILE A 32 5.39 -6.71 3.90
N SER A 33 5.03 -5.64 4.61
CA SER A 33 4.39 -5.70 5.92
C SER A 33 5.16 -6.54 6.96
N PRO A 34 6.42 -6.20 7.29
CA PRO A 34 7.24 -6.96 8.24
C PRO A 34 6.57 -7.06 9.62
N HIS A 35 6.58 -8.26 10.20
CA HIS A 35 5.90 -8.56 11.46
C HIS A 35 6.65 -8.09 12.72
N ASN A 36 7.99 -7.95 12.66
CA ASN A 36 8.81 -7.58 13.82
C ASN A 36 9.85 -6.51 13.46
N PHE A 37 9.49 -5.25 13.68
CA PHE A 37 10.39 -4.11 13.52
C PHE A 37 10.18 -3.09 14.64
N LYS A 38 11.19 -2.27 14.88
CA LYS A 38 11.13 -1.16 15.82
C LYS A 38 10.95 0.13 15.05
N ILE A 39 9.91 0.89 15.37
CA ILE A 39 9.73 2.25 14.86
C ILE A 39 10.90 3.11 15.33
N ASP A 40 11.49 3.85 14.41
CA ASP A 40 12.51 4.85 14.71
C ASP A 40 11.91 6.24 14.53
N ASN A 41 11.75 6.97 15.64
CA ASN A 41 11.21 8.32 15.64
C ASN A 41 12.32 9.40 15.59
N LYS A 42 13.59 9.00 15.56
CA LYS A 42 14.73 9.92 15.60
C LYS A 42 15.27 10.22 14.21
N ASP A 43 15.14 9.27 13.29
CA ASP A 43 15.56 9.43 11.90
C ASP A 43 14.32 9.70 11.02
N PRO A 44 14.18 10.90 10.44
CA PRO A 44 13.05 11.24 9.59
C PRO A 44 13.06 10.52 8.23
N GLN A 45 14.16 9.85 7.85
CA GLN A 45 14.31 9.18 6.55
C GLN A 45 13.81 7.73 6.56
N ILE A 46 13.63 7.11 7.73
CA ILE A 46 13.19 5.72 7.87
C ILE A 46 11.97 5.61 8.78
N PHE A 47 11.17 4.57 8.57
CA PHE A 47 10.06 4.28 9.49
C PHE A 47 10.51 3.50 10.71
N GLY A 48 11.52 2.65 10.52
CA GLY A 48 12.06 1.81 11.55
C GLY A 48 13.10 0.84 11.02
N ARG A 49 13.46 -0.13 11.85
CA ARG A 49 14.39 -1.21 11.48
C ARG A 49 13.88 -2.57 11.95
N THR A 50 14.11 -3.61 11.15
CA THR A 50 13.78 -4.99 11.55
C THR A 50 14.51 -5.36 12.85
N LYS A 51 13.92 -6.25 13.64
CA LYS A 51 14.62 -6.87 14.77
C LYS A 51 15.05 -8.27 14.36
N ASP A 52 16.35 -8.55 14.42
CA ASP A 52 16.80 -9.94 14.41
C ASP A 52 16.49 -10.58 15.77
N GLU A 53 16.12 -11.85 15.76
CA GLU A 53 15.96 -12.63 16.99
C GLU A 53 17.32 -12.70 17.71
N GLY A 54 17.42 -12.04 18.87
CA GLY A 54 18.66 -11.97 19.66
C GLY A 54 19.48 -10.68 19.51
N ALA A 55 19.11 -9.77 18.60
CA ALA A 55 19.77 -8.47 18.51
C ALA A 55 19.43 -7.59 19.73
N THR A 56 20.46 -7.22 20.51
CA THR A 56 20.34 -6.19 21.54
C THR A 56 20.33 -4.81 20.90
N TYR A 57 19.76 -3.81 21.58
CA TYR A 57 19.61 -2.43 21.06
C TYR A 57 20.90 -1.72 20.61
N ARG A 58 22.08 -2.32 20.83
CA ARG A 58 23.39 -1.77 20.44
C ARG A 58 23.95 -2.38 19.16
N ASN A 59 23.42 -3.50 18.68
CA ASN A 59 23.88 -4.18 17.47
C ASN A 59 22.88 -3.93 16.34
N ILE A 60 23.20 -2.94 15.50
CA ILE A 60 22.44 -2.61 14.28
C ILE A 60 22.82 -3.52 13.10
N ASP A 61 23.91 -4.27 13.22
CA ASP A 61 24.36 -5.24 12.23
C ASP A 61 23.27 -6.30 12.01
N GLY A 62 22.97 -6.58 10.74
CA GLY A 62 21.88 -7.50 10.35
C GLY A 62 20.50 -6.84 10.20
N THR A 63 20.22 -5.77 10.94
CA THR A 63 18.92 -5.08 10.85
C THR A 63 18.74 -4.36 9.52
N ARG A 64 17.53 -4.42 8.95
CA ARG A 64 17.19 -3.79 7.68
C ARG A 64 16.27 -2.60 7.87
N VAL A 65 16.41 -1.61 6.99
CA VAL A 65 15.57 -0.42 7.00
C VAL A 65 14.14 -0.79 6.61
N VAL A 66 13.19 -0.37 7.44
CA VAL A 66 11.77 -0.38 7.11
C VAL A 66 11.39 1.01 6.64
N HIS A 67 10.88 1.10 5.42
CA HIS A 67 10.30 2.31 4.86
C HIS A 67 8.80 2.33 5.11
N LYS A 68 8.23 3.52 5.24
CA LYS A 68 6.78 3.73 5.25
C LYS A 68 6.36 4.16 3.85
N VAL A 69 5.62 3.33 3.15
CA VAL A 69 5.05 3.68 1.86
C VAL A 69 3.65 4.24 2.10
N ASP A 70 3.48 5.54 1.85
CA ASP A 70 2.20 6.22 2.01
C ASP A 70 1.36 6.16 0.73
N PHE A 71 0.13 5.69 0.86
CA PHE A 71 -0.87 5.66 -0.19
C PHE A 71 -1.95 6.70 0.10
N ASP A 72 -2.23 7.55 -0.88
CA ASP A 72 -3.27 8.56 -0.82
C ASP A 72 -4.11 8.48 -2.10
N ILE A 73 -5.23 7.78 -2.01
CA ILE A 73 -5.99 7.30 -3.17
C ILE A 73 -7.38 7.94 -3.19
N ALA A 74 -7.72 8.57 -4.31
CA ALA A 74 -9.10 8.95 -4.61
C ALA A 74 -9.84 7.74 -5.21
N VAL A 75 -10.96 7.36 -4.60
CA VAL A 75 -11.84 6.29 -5.05
C VAL A 75 -13.09 6.91 -5.62
N VAL A 76 -13.31 6.69 -6.91
CA VAL A 76 -14.45 7.23 -7.64
C VAL A 76 -15.44 6.10 -7.89
N VAL A 77 -16.67 6.25 -7.39
CA VAL A 77 -17.76 5.33 -7.72
C VAL A 77 -18.56 5.94 -8.87
N ASP A 78 -18.49 5.32 -10.04
CA ASP A 78 -19.35 5.69 -11.16
C ASP A 78 -20.76 5.09 -10.93
N ALA A 79 -21.76 5.97 -10.77
CA ALA A 79 -23.15 5.57 -10.52
C ALA A 79 -23.88 5.03 -11.78
N SER A 80 -23.22 4.96 -12.94
CA SER A 80 -23.87 4.56 -14.20
C SER A 80 -24.01 3.05 -14.43
N ASP A 81 -23.33 2.19 -13.65
CA ASP A 81 -23.46 0.74 -13.80
C ASP A 81 -24.53 0.13 -12.88
N LYS A 82 -25.79 0.48 -13.11
CA LYS A 82 -26.93 -0.21 -12.46
C LYS A 82 -27.19 -1.63 -13.00
N LYS A 83 -26.42 -2.13 -13.98
CA LYS A 83 -26.61 -3.48 -14.55
C LYS A 83 -25.33 -4.09 -15.15
N GLN A 84 -24.35 -4.48 -14.33
CA GLN A 84 -23.63 -5.73 -14.57
C GLN A 84 -22.76 -6.11 -13.37
N ALA A 85 -22.83 -7.40 -13.02
CA ALA A 85 -22.02 -8.01 -12.00
C ALA A 85 -20.52 -7.82 -12.29
N GLY A 86 -19.78 -7.33 -11.29
CA GLY A 86 -18.34 -7.12 -11.35
C GLY A 86 -17.99 -5.66 -11.12
N LEU A 87 -17.92 -5.24 -9.85
CA LEU A 87 -17.34 -3.95 -9.47
C LEU A 87 -15.87 -3.91 -9.95
N LYS A 88 -15.63 -3.32 -11.13
CA LYS A 88 -14.30 -2.91 -11.56
C LYS A 88 -14.02 -1.58 -10.87
N VAL A 89 -13.18 -1.60 -9.84
CA VAL A 89 -12.64 -0.37 -9.23
C VAL A 89 -11.77 0.31 -10.29
N ALA A 90 -12.33 1.33 -10.97
CA ALA A 90 -11.58 2.13 -11.92
C ALA A 90 -10.75 3.16 -11.14
N VAL A 91 -9.45 2.94 -11.03
CA VAL A 91 -8.51 3.98 -10.57
C VAL A 91 -8.34 4.96 -11.74
N MET A 92 -9.14 6.02 -11.76
CA MET A 92 -8.97 7.10 -12.74
C MET A 92 -7.74 7.93 -12.38
N SER A 93 -6.64 7.73 -13.11
CA SER A 93 -5.58 8.74 -13.19
C SER A 93 -6.16 9.98 -13.88
N LEU A 94 -6.26 11.09 -13.17
CA LEU A 94 -6.73 12.37 -13.72
C LEU A 94 -5.69 12.92 -14.72
N GLY A 95 -5.77 12.45 -15.97
CA GLY A 95 -5.10 13.05 -17.11
C GLY A 95 -5.86 14.29 -17.57
N LEU A 96 -5.33 15.47 -17.25
CA LEU A 96 -5.72 16.73 -17.86
C LEU A 96 -5.37 16.73 -19.36
N SER A 97 -6.30 16.42 -20.25
CA SER A 97 -6.39 17.00 -21.60
C SER A 97 -7.50 16.34 -22.43
N GLY A 98 -8.30 17.17 -23.10
CA GLY A 98 -9.22 16.76 -24.16
C GLY A 98 -10.68 17.01 -23.80
N GLY A 99 -11.16 18.20 -24.15
CA GLY A 99 -12.55 18.60 -23.96
C GLY A 99 -13.54 17.62 -24.57
N GLY A 100 -14.44 17.11 -23.75
CA GLY A 100 -15.55 16.26 -24.16
C GLY A 100 -16.60 16.26 -23.04
N GLU A 101 -17.81 16.67 -23.40
CA GLU A 101 -19.05 16.76 -22.62
C GLU A 101 -19.01 16.45 -21.12
N SER A 102 -19.37 17.48 -20.35
CA SER A 102 -19.74 17.44 -18.95
C SER A 102 -21.00 16.58 -18.73
N THR A 103 -20.83 15.26 -18.69
CA THR A 103 -21.76 14.43 -17.94
C THR A 103 -21.51 14.70 -16.46
N ASN A 104 -22.39 15.49 -15.85
CA ASN A 104 -22.57 15.57 -14.40
C ASN A 104 -23.00 14.18 -13.87
N LYS A 105 -22.09 13.21 -13.90
CA LYS A 105 -22.22 12.00 -13.10
C LYS A 105 -21.93 12.45 -11.68
N ALA A 106 -22.92 12.32 -10.79
CA ALA A 106 -22.72 12.48 -9.36
C ALA A 106 -21.76 11.38 -8.87
N ALA A 107 -20.47 11.57 -9.14
CA ALA A 107 -19.40 10.73 -8.68
C ALA A 107 -19.26 10.97 -7.18
N SER A 108 -19.52 9.93 -6.38
CA SER A 108 -19.09 9.97 -4.99
C SER A 108 -17.59 9.68 -4.98
N THR A 109 -16.80 10.73 -4.77
CA THR A 109 -15.36 10.61 -4.58
C THR A 109 -15.09 10.41 -3.09
N SER A 110 -14.65 9.20 -2.73
CA SER A 110 -14.10 8.91 -1.41
C SER A 110 -12.58 9.00 -1.46
N ARG A 111 -11.93 9.24 -0.32
CA ARG A 111 -10.46 9.28 -0.23
C ARG A 111 -9.98 8.32 0.85
N ILE A 112 -9.04 7.45 0.49
CA ILE A 112 -8.44 6.49 1.41
C ILE A 112 -6.97 6.85 1.57
N LYS A 113 -6.53 6.99 2.82
CA LYS A 113 -5.12 7.16 3.16
C LYS A 113 -4.69 6.03 4.08
N PHE A 114 -3.62 5.35 3.72
CA PHE A 114 -3.02 4.31 4.53
C PHE A 114 -1.53 4.21 4.25
N SER A 115 -0.82 3.44 5.05
CA SER A 115 0.61 3.22 4.87
C SER A 115 0.94 1.74 4.98
N VAL A 116 1.93 1.30 4.22
CA VAL A 116 2.46 -0.07 4.28
C VAL A 116 3.93 -0.01 4.67
N PRO A 117 4.34 -0.68 5.77
CA PRO A 117 5.75 -0.83 6.07
C PRO A 117 6.39 -1.80 5.08
N VAL A 118 7.51 -1.41 4.48
CA VAL A 118 8.20 -2.19 3.44
C VAL A 118 9.70 -2.18 3.69
N VAL A 119 10.30 -3.36 3.70
CA VAL A 119 11.74 -3.50 3.53
C VAL A 119 12.01 -3.67 2.05
N MET A 120 12.67 -2.69 1.44
CA MET A 120 12.97 -2.72 0.01
C MET A 120 14.02 -3.79 -0.31
N SER A 121 13.97 -4.30 -1.55
CA SER A 121 15.04 -5.16 -2.04
C SER A 121 16.35 -4.39 -2.10
N SER A 122 17.45 -5.02 -1.71
CA SER A 122 18.79 -4.48 -1.90
C SER A 122 19.64 -5.54 -2.58
N SER A 123 20.46 -5.15 -3.54
CA SER A 123 21.52 -6.01 -4.06
C SER A 123 22.55 -6.26 -2.96
N LYS A 124 22.37 -7.29 -2.14
CA LYS A 124 23.51 -7.94 -1.52
C LYS A 124 23.98 -8.98 -2.54
N SER A 125 25.20 -8.80 -3.05
CA SER A 125 25.92 -9.90 -3.67
C SER A 125 26.05 -11.01 -2.63
N ASP A 126 25.72 -12.24 -3.00
CA ASP A 126 25.99 -13.44 -2.21
C ASP A 126 27.51 -13.67 -2.10
N LYS A 127 28.23 -12.78 -1.42
CA LYS A 127 29.61 -12.95 -0.94
C LYS A 127 29.80 -12.02 0.24
N ASP A 128 29.73 -12.60 1.44
CA ASP A 128 30.74 -12.50 2.50
C ASP A 128 30.38 -13.47 3.63
#